data_AF-A0A369MQE4-F1
#
_entry.id   AF-A0A369MQE4-F1
#
_cell.length_a   1.000
_cell.length_b   1.000
_cell.length_c   1.000
_cell.angle_alpha   90.00
_cell.angle_beta   90.00
_cell.angle_gamma   90.00
#
_symmetry.space_group_name_H-M   'P 1'
#
loop_
_entity.id
_entity.type
_entity.pdbx_description
1 polymer ?
#
loop_
_entity_poly.entity_id
_entity_poly.type
_entity_poly.pdbx_seq_one_letter_code
_entity_poly.pdbx_strand_id
1 'polypeptide(L)'
;MRKNGKRGKVIAVAAAGALVVLLASTIARCAAAGPAGAGQGAGGSAPEQAQQQAGPAEAAASTLEAAAGTSWVAEDGSGATLQVTDRSLVESATDGTVSALAYSAADEAEADGQAIVTLTLEDGSAATLIVTLEDGEPAAVASDAFSAAPSYVASEGGGGPFEVTGLDERYLELVGGDEDALRAAIGAYAARRSPQASSASFDGEVFLDLASGMVSATFHLDDNASTIVTVQWAGGAFTVL
;
A
#
# COMPACT_ATOMS: atom_id res chain seq x y z
N MET A 1 -30.95 -1.73 -44.16
CA MET A 1 -30.34 -1.02 -43.01
C MET A 1 -31.38 -0.87 -41.92
N ARG A 2 -31.30 -1.65 -40.84
CA ARG A 2 -32.19 -1.54 -39.66
C ARG A 2 -31.31 -1.28 -38.44
N LYS A 3 -31.50 -0.12 -37.80
CA LYS A 3 -30.86 0.27 -36.53
C LYS A 3 -31.69 -0.27 -35.37
N ASN A 4 -31.12 -1.13 -34.53
CA ASN A 4 -31.67 -1.42 -33.21
C ASN A 4 -30.53 -1.37 -32.17
N GLY A 5 -30.38 -0.22 -31.49
CA GLY A 5 -29.59 -0.11 -30.26
C GLY A 5 -30.47 -0.45 -29.06
N LYS A 6 -30.06 -1.44 -28.25
CA LYS A 6 -30.68 -1.76 -26.96
C LYS A 6 -30.05 -0.88 -25.89
N ARG A 7 -30.89 -0.18 -25.11
CA ARG A 7 -30.51 0.58 -23.91
C ARG A 7 -30.41 -0.39 -22.73
N GLY A 8 -29.27 -0.43 -22.05
CA GLY A 8 -29.13 -1.08 -20.73
C GLY A 8 -29.69 -0.16 -19.65
N LYS A 9 -30.48 -0.71 -18.72
CA LYS A 9 -30.99 -0.02 -17.53
C LYS A 9 -30.03 -0.26 -16.37
N VAL A 10 -29.60 0.80 -15.71
CA VAL A 10 -28.86 0.75 -14.44
C VAL A 10 -29.88 0.65 -13.31
N ILE A 11 -29.70 -0.30 -12.40
CA ILE A 11 -30.52 -0.46 -11.18
C ILE A 11 -29.64 -0.02 -10.02
N ALA A 12 -30.01 1.07 -9.35
CA ALA A 12 -29.45 1.48 -8.08
C ALA A 12 -30.17 0.73 -6.95
N VAL A 13 -29.42 0.19 -5.99
CA VAL A 13 -29.97 -0.36 -4.75
C VAL A 13 -29.42 0.47 -3.60
N ALA A 14 -30.32 1.20 -2.93
CA ALA A 14 -30.07 1.89 -1.68
C ALA A 14 -30.53 1.02 -0.52
N ALA A 15 -29.72 0.89 0.54
CA ALA A 15 -30.16 0.35 1.81
C ALA A 15 -29.55 1.17 2.95
N ALA A 16 -30.40 1.91 3.64
CA ALA A 16 -30.10 2.56 4.91
C ALA A 16 -30.50 1.62 6.06
N GLY A 17 -29.63 1.44 7.04
CA GLY A 17 -29.93 0.73 8.28
C GLY A 17 -29.07 1.24 9.42
N ALA A 18 -29.68 1.89 10.40
CA ALA A 18 -29.02 2.28 11.64
C ALA A 18 -29.03 1.11 12.64
N LEU A 19 -27.88 0.76 13.22
CA LEU A 19 -27.80 -0.24 14.29
C LEU A 19 -27.01 0.29 15.49
N VAL A 20 -27.63 0.19 16.67
CA VAL A 20 -27.07 0.55 17.97
C VAL A 20 -26.19 -0.59 18.49
N VAL A 21 -24.93 -0.31 18.82
CA VAL A 21 -23.98 -1.29 19.37
C VAL A 21 -23.94 -1.18 20.90
N LEU A 22 -24.12 -2.33 21.57
CA LEU A 22 -23.85 -2.49 23.00
C LEU A 22 -22.42 -2.98 23.18
N LEU A 23 -21.57 -2.14 23.78
CA LEU A 23 -20.20 -2.51 24.18
C LEU A 23 -20.24 -3.40 25.43
N ALA A 24 -19.67 -4.61 25.33
CA ALA A 24 -19.29 -5.41 26.48
C ALA A 24 -17.76 -5.46 26.58
N SER A 25 -17.19 -4.64 27.45
CA SER A 25 -15.76 -4.59 27.75
C SER A 25 -15.39 -5.68 28.77
N THR A 26 -14.45 -6.54 28.44
CA THR A 26 -13.83 -7.46 29.41
C THR A 26 -12.41 -6.99 29.72
N ILE A 27 -12.15 -6.73 31.00
CA ILE A 27 -10.83 -6.35 31.51
C ILE A 27 -10.07 -7.66 31.79
N ALA A 28 -9.01 -7.94 31.03
CA ALA A 28 -8.08 -9.01 31.36
C ALA A 28 -7.24 -8.58 32.58
N ARG A 29 -7.37 -9.32 33.69
CA ARG A 29 -6.65 -9.08 34.94
C ARG A 29 -5.31 -9.79 34.88
N CYS A 30 -4.22 -9.06 34.60
CA CYS A 30 -2.86 -9.61 34.73
C CYS A 30 -2.52 -9.80 36.21
N ALA A 31 -2.42 -11.05 36.65
CA ALA A 31 -1.82 -11.39 37.93
C ALA A 31 -0.29 -11.42 37.78
N ALA A 32 0.40 -10.46 38.40
CA ALA A 32 1.84 -10.54 38.61
C ALA A 32 2.13 -11.46 39.80
N ALA A 33 2.99 -12.46 39.61
CA ALA A 33 3.47 -13.33 40.68
C ALA A 33 4.99 -13.48 40.66
N GLY A 34 5.63 -13.14 41.78
CA GLY A 34 6.91 -13.68 42.23
C GLY A 34 7.64 -12.74 43.23
N PRO A 35 8.45 -13.25 44.19
CA PRO A 35 8.78 -14.66 44.46
C PRO A 35 8.74 -15.12 45.94
N ALA A 36 8.78 -16.45 46.07
CA ALA A 36 9.45 -17.29 47.09
C ALA A 36 9.03 -17.24 48.57
N GLY A 37 8.24 -18.26 48.97
CA GLY A 37 8.17 -18.77 50.34
C GLY A 37 8.16 -20.30 50.31
N ALA A 38 9.08 -20.93 51.03
CA ALA A 38 9.34 -22.37 51.06
C ALA A 38 8.19 -23.19 51.68
N GLY A 39 7.97 -24.40 51.14
CA GLY A 39 7.11 -25.42 51.75
C GLY A 39 6.92 -26.65 50.85
N GLN A 40 7.52 -27.77 51.22
CA GLN A 40 7.42 -29.09 50.58
C GLN A 40 6.05 -29.75 50.81
N GLY A 41 5.54 -30.49 49.81
CA GLY A 41 4.52 -31.52 50.03
C GLY A 41 3.69 -31.95 48.82
N ALA A 42 3.96 -33.18 48.35
CA ALA A 42 3.03 -34.16 47.76
C ALA A 42 2.31 -33.89 46.41
N GLY A 43 2.75 -34.64 45.39
CA GLY A 43 1.92 -35.60 44.65
C GLY A 43 0.66 -35.10 43.93
N GLY A 44 0.77 -34.88 42.62
CA GLY A 44 -0.37 -34.78 41.71
C GLY A 44 0.09 -34.74 40.26
N SER A 45 -0.14 -35.83 39.53
CA SER A 45 0.05 -35.91 38.09
C SER A 45 -0.92 -34.94 37.40
N ALA A 46 -0.40 -33.95 36.68
CA ALA A 46 -1.14 -33.07 35.80
C ALA A 46 -0.61 -33.23 34.35
N PRO A 47 -1.48 -33.18 33.33
CA PRO A 47 -1.12 -33.58 31.98
C PRO A 47 -0.12 -32.60 31.34
N GLU A 48 0.82 -33.13 30.56
CA GLU A 48 1.64 -32.36 29.62
C GLU A 48 0.72 -31.60 28.66
N GLN A 49 0.51 -30.30 28.93
CA GLN A 49 0.07 -29.37 27.91
C GLN A 49 1.28 -29.11 27.02
N ALA A 50 1.27 -29.73 25.84
CA ALA A 50 2.14 -29.36 24.75
C ALA A 50 1.95 -27.86 24.48
N GLN A 51 2.91 -27.06 24.92
CA GLN A 51 3.07 -25.67 24.49
C GLN A 51 3.44 -25.71 23.01
N GLN A 52 2.43 -25.67 22.15
CA GLN A 52 2.61 -25.21 20.78
C GLN A 52 3.03 -23.74 20.87
N GLN A 53 4.34 -23.52 20.83
CA GLN A 53 4.93 -22.25 20.45
C GLN A 53 4.53 -22.02 18.99
N ALA A 54 3.41 -21.33 18.80
CA ALA A 54 3.18 -20.60 17.57
C ALA A 54 4.36 -19.64 17.43
N GLY A 55 5.16 -19.82 16.37
CA GLY A 55 6.09 -18.79 15.94
C GLY A 55 5.33 -17.47 15.73
N PRO A 56 6.03 -16.33 15.73
CA PRO A 56 5.37 -15.05 15.47
C PRO A 56 4.57 -15.18 14.16
N ALA A 57 3.24 -15.11 14.28
CA ALA A 57 2.39 -14.94 13.13
C ALA A 57 2.79 -13.60 12.51
N GLU A 58 3.17 -13.63 11.24
CA GLU A 58 3.32 -12.43 10.43
C GLU A 58 1.98 -11.69 10.53
N ALA A 59 2.01 -10.49 11.11
CA ALA A 59 0.80 -9.68 11.22
C ALA A 59 0.30 -9.44 9.80
N ALA A 60 -0.98 -9.71 9.55
CA ALA A 60 -1.58 -9.37 8.27
C ALA A 60 -1.37 -7.87 8.00
N ALA A 61 -1.05 -7.53 6.75
CA ALA A 61 -0.97 -6.15 6.31
C ALA A 61 -2.31 -5.44 6.63
N SER A 62 -2.23 -4.16 7.03
CA SER A 62 -3.44 -3.36 7.23
C SER A 62 -4.18 -3.15 5.91
N THR A 63 -5.48 -2.83 5.96
CA THR A 63 -6.25 -2.53 4.75
C THR A 63 -5.67 -1.34 4.00
N LEU A 64 -5.19 -0.32 4.72
CA LEU A 64 -4.55 0.85 4.12
C LEU A 64 -3.21 0.52 3.46
N GLU A 65 -2.44 -0.42 4.04
CA GLU A 65 -1.20 -0.93 3.44
C GLU A 65 -1.48 -1.72 2.16
N ALA A 66 -2.51 -2.56 2.15
CA ALA A 66 -2.96 -3.23 0.92
C ALA A 66 -3.39 -2.21 -0.14
N ALA A 67 -4.11 -1.16 0.26
CA ALA A 67 -4.56 -0.10 -0.63
C ALA A 67 -3.40 0.73 -1.22
N ALA A 68 -2.26 0.83 -0.52
CA ALA A 68 -1.05 1.46 -1.03
C ALA A 68 -0.41 0.69 -2.20
N GLY A 69 -0.61 -0.63 -2.26
CA GLY A 69 -0.20 -1.48 -3.37
C GLY A 69 -1.17 -1.47 -4.56
N THR A 70 -2.27 -0.72 -4.48
CA THR A 70 -3.33 -0.69 -5.49
C THR A 70 -3.25 0.56 -6.36
N SER A 71 -3.53 0.37 -7.65
CA SER A 71 -3.73 1.47 -8.60
C SER A 71 -5.18 1.95 -8.56
N TRP A 72 -5.41 3.21 -8.19
CA TRP A 72 -6.74 3.80 -8.08
C TRP A 72 -7.09 4.78 -9.21
N VAL A 73 -8.32 4.68 -9.74
CA VAL A 73 -8.90 5.65 -10.69
C VAL A 73 -10.27 6.11 -10.20
N ALA A 74 -10.61 7.37 -10.46
CA ALA A 74 -11.88 7.93 -10.04
C ALA A 74 -13.07 7.18 -10.68
N GLU A 75 -14.02 6.78 -9.84
CA GLU A 75 -15.20 6.01 -10.27
C GLU A 75 -16.13 6.83 -11.19
N ASP A 76 -16.11 8.16 -11.04
CA ASP A 76 -16.94 9.08 -11.80
C ASP A 76 -16.51 9.28 -13.27
N GLY A 77 -15.38 8.68 -13.67
CA GLY A 77 -14.84 8.76 -15.02
C GLY A 77 -14.13 10.08 -15.34
N SER A 78 -13.84 10.92 -14.34
CA SER A 78 -13.06 12.16 -14.49
C SER A 78 -11.62 11.91 -14.95
N GLY A 79 -11.12 10.69 -14.75
CA GLY A 79 -9.72 10.31 -14.99
C GLY A 79 -8.77 10.74 -13.89
N ALA A 80 -9.26 11.27 -12.77
CA ALA A 80 -8.43 11.51 -11.60
C ALA A 80 -7.89 10.20 -11.02
N THR A 81 -6.71 10.23 -10.41
CA THR A 81 -6.07 9.07 -9.76
C THR A 81 -5.85 9.34 -8.28
N LEU A 82 -5.76 8.26 -7.51
CA LEU A 82 -5.40 8.31 -6.09
C LEU A 82 -4.14 7.46 -5.85
N GLN A 83 -3.23 8.00 -5.06
CA GLN A 83 -2.10 7.27 -4.50
C GLN A 83 -2.23 7.23 -2.98
N VAL A 84 -2.26 6.04 -2.42
CA VAL A 84 -2.25 5.81 -0.97
C VAL A 84 -0.80 5.55 -0.56
N THR A 85 -0.29 6.32 0.39
CA THR A 85 1.04 6.11 1.00
C THR A 85 0.89 5.85 2.49
N ASP A 86 1.98 5.48 3.16
CA ASP A 86 2.02 5.31 4.62
C ASP A 86 1.59 6.59 5.37
N ARG A 87 1.75 7.80 4.79
CA ARG A 87 1.49 9.06 5.51
C ARG A 87 0.57 10.04 4.79
N SER A 88 0.14 9.74 3.57
CA SER A 88 -0.72 10.64 2.79
C SER A 88 -1.62 9.91 1.81
N LEU A 89 -2.71 10.57 1.44
CA LEU A 89 -3.53 10.25 0.27
C LEU A 89 -3.32 11.36 -0.75
N VAL A 90 -2.90 11.04 -1.96
CA VAL A 90 -2.59 12.02 -3.00
C VAL A 90 -3.53 11.83 -4.18
N GLU A 91 -4.36 12.83 -4.46
CA GLU A 91 -5.22 12.85 -5.63
C GLU A 91 -4.57 13.67 -6.74
N SER A 92 -4.62 13.15 -7.96
CA SER A 92 -4.14 13.85 -9.16
C SER A 92 -5.30 14.03 -10.13
N ALA A 93 -5.69 15.28 -10.40
CA ALA A 93 -6.68 15.59 -11.43
C ALA A 93 -6.03 15.68 -12.82
N THR A 94 -6.84 15.50 -13.86
CA THR A 94 -6.39 15.54 -15.27
C THR A 94 -5.97 16.93 -15.75
N ASP A 95 -6.31 17.99 -15.00
CA ASP A 95 -5.86 19.37 -15.26
C ASP A 95 -4.49 19.70 -14.62
N GLY A 96 -3.85 18.72 -13.97
CA GLY A 96 -2.57 18.86 -13.29
C GLY A 96 -2.68 19.32 -11.83
N THR A 97 -3.88 19.53 -11.31
CA THR A 97 -4.09 19.83 -9.89
C THR A 97 -3.77 18.60 -9.04
N VAL A 98 -3.03 18.83 -7.96
CA VAL A 98 -2.66 17.80 -6.97
C VAL A 98 -3.16 18.22 -5.59
N SER A 99 -3.92 17.35 -4.93
CA SER A 99 -4.31 17.52 -3.52
C SER A 99 -3.75 16.37 -2.70
N ALA A 100 -3.24 16.68 -1.50
CA ALA A 100 -2.71 15.68 -0.59
C ALA A 100 -3.36 15.82 0.79
N LEU A 101 -3.85 14.71 1.33
CA LEU A 101 -4.34 14.60 2.70
C LEU A 101 -3.25 13.92 3.54
N ALA A 102 -2.45 14.71 4.25
CA ALA A 102 -1.43 14.20 5.16
C ALA A 102 -2.06 13.80 6.50
N TYR A 103 -1.72 12.63 6.99
CA TYR A 103 -2.17 12.13 8.28
C TYR A 103 -0.98 11.85 9.20
N SER A 104 -1.22 11.56 10.48
CA SER A 104 -0.24 11.13 11.50
C SER A 104 -0.50 9.72 12.07
N ALA A 105 -1.75 9.24 12.02
CA ALA A 105 -2.14 7.89 12.43
C ALA A 105 -3.38 7.41 11.65
N ALA A 106 -3.59 6.09 11.62
CA ALA A 106 -4.75 5.45 11.04
C ALA A 106 -5.25 4.34 11.98
N ASP A 107 -6.56 4.32 12.23
CA ASP A 107 -7.25 3.28 13.00
C ASP A 107 -8.27 2.58 12.09
N GLU A 108 -8.23 1.25 12.03
CA GLU A 108 -9.06 0.44 11.12
C GLU A 108 -10.09 -0.39 11.88
N ALA A 109 -11.31 -0.42 11.34
CA ALA A 109 -12.36 -1.34 11.77
C ALA A 109 -12.95 -2.02 10.54
N GLU A 110 -12.77 -3.34 10.44
CA GLU A 110 -13.29 -4.16 9.34
C GLU A 110 -14.54 -4.93 9.76
N ALA A 111 -15.58 -4.89 8.93
CA ALA A 111 -16.77 -5.70 9.05
C ALA A 111 -17.44 -5.88 7.68
N ASP A 112 -17.98 -7.08 7.42
CA ASP A 112 -18.87 -7.36 6.29
C ASP A 112 -18.31 -6.95 4.90
N GLY A 113 -17.00 -7.17 4.65
CA GLY A 113 -16.36 -6.83 3.37
C GLY A 113 -16.10 -5.33 3.20
N GLN A 114 -16.03 -4.59 4.30
CA GLN A 114 -15.76 -3.17 4.32
C GLN A 114 -14.82 -2.84 5.47
N ALA A 115 -13.85 -1.97 5.24
CA ALA A 115 -13.05 -1.36 6.29
C ALA A 115 -13.40 0.13 6.42
N ILE A 116 -13.60 0.57 7.66
CA ILE A 116 -13.66 1.98 8.00
C ILE A 116 -12.31 2.37 8.57
N VAL A 117 -11.62 3.27 7.86
CA VAL A 117 -10.31 3.78 8.28
C VAL A 117 -10.49 5.21 8.79
N THR A 118 -10.23 5.42 10.07
CA THR A 118 -10.22 6.76 10.67
C THR A 118 -8.79 7.28 10.66
N LEU A 119 -8.55 8.36 9.90
CA LEU A 119 -7.27 9.03 9.84
C LEU A 119 -7.24 10.17 10.85
N THR A 120 -6.16 10.24 11.64
CA THR A 120 -5.82 11.46 12.39
C THR A 120 -4.95 12.33 11.51
N LEU A 121 -5.45 13.48 11.06
CA LEU A 121 -4.73 14.41 10.19
C LEU A 121 -3.58 15.11 10.94
N GLU A 122 -2.64 15.70 10.21
CA GLU A 122 -1.49 16.40 10.84
C GLU A 122 -1.92 17.63 11.67
N ASP A 123 -3.06 18.24 11.35
CA ASP A 123 -3.64 19.34 12.13
C ASP A 123 -4.45 18.86 13.35
N GLY A 124 -4.51 17.54 13.57
CA GLY A 124 -5.24 16.89 14.66
C GLY A 124 -6.74 16.70 14.41
N SER A 125 -7.26 17.13 13.26
CA SER A 125 -8.62 16.78 12.84
C SER A 125 -8.70 15.32 12.35
N ALA A 126 -9.91 14.83 12.10
CA ALA A 126 -10.12 13.46 11.65
C ALA A 126 -10.74 13.43 10.24
N ALA A 127 -10.30 12.47 9.43
CA ALA A 127 -10.95 12.10 8.17
C ALA A 127 -11.36 10.63 8.22
N THR A 128 -12.40 10.25 7.48
CA THR A 128 -12.85 8.86 7.40
C THR A 128 -12.74 8.38 5.97
N LEU A 129 -12.12 7.21 5.79
CA LEU A 129 -12.18 6.45 4.56
C LEU A 129 -13.12 5.28 4.73
N ILE A 130 -13.85 5.01 3.66
CA ILE A 130 -14.64 3.80 3.49
C ILE A 130 -13.95 2.98 2.41
N VAL A 131 -13.38 1.84 2.78
CA VAL A 131 -12.73 0.91 1.86
C VAL A 131 -13.64 -0.29 1.66
N THR A 132 -14.07 -0.52 0.42
CA THR A 132 -14.79 -1.73 0.03
C THR A 132 -13.78 -2.82 -0.28
N LEU A 133 -13.98 -4.01 0.29
CA LEU A 133 -13.14 -5.18 0.08
C LEU A 133 -13.86 -6.19 -0.81
N GLU A 134 -13.19 -6.68 -1.86
CA GLU A 134 -13.61 -7.82 -2.66
C GLU A 134 -12.60 -8.96 -2.47
N ASP A 135 -13.08 -10.13 -2.03
CA ASP A 135 -12.22 -11.28 -1.68
C ASP A 135 -11.09 -10.96 -0.67
N GLY A 136 -11.32 -9.96 0.19
CA GLY A 136 -10.36 -9.50 1.20
C GLY A 136 -9.39 -8.42 0.71
N GLU A 137 -9.45 -8.04 -0.56
CA GLU A 137 -8.58 -7.03 -1.18
C GLU A 137 -9.31 -5.69 -1.40
N PRO A 138 -8.64 -4.54 -1.25
CA PRO A 138 -9.23 -3.23 -1.52
C PRO A 138 -9.71 -3.09 -2.98
N ALA A 139 -11.01 -2.91 -3.17
CA ALA A 139 -11.65 -2.76 -4.48
C ALA A 139 -12.14 -1.32 -4.75
N ALA A 140 -12.51 -0.59 -3.70
CA ALA A 140 -12.88 0.82 -3.80
C ALA A 140 -12.52 1.59 -2.53
N VAL A 141 -12.21 2.88 -2.65
CA VAL A 141 -11.98 3.80 -1.52
C VAL A 141 -12.84 5.05 -1.74
N ALA A 142 -13.62 5.44 -0.74
CA ALA A 142 -14.42 6.66 -0.74
C ALA A 142 -14.14 7.50 0.51
N SER A 143 -14.18 8.81 0.35
CA SER A 143 -14.05 9.76 1.46
C SER A 143 -14.70 11.09 1.10
N ASP A 144 -15.28 11.76 2.08
CA ASP A 144 -15.74 13.14 1.95
C ASP A 144 -14.58 14.17 2.03
N ALA A 145 -13.40 13.73 2.48
CA ALA A 145 -12.19 14.54 2.51
C ALA A 145 -11.49 14.64 1.14
N PHE A 146 -11.91 13.85 0.16
CA PHE A 146 -11.38 13.90 -1.20
C PHE A 146 -11.84 15.16 -1.94
N SER A 147 -10.92 15.76 -2.68
CA SER A 147 -11.10 17.02 -3.41
C SER A 147 -11.34 16.81 -4.90
N ALA A 148 -10.73 15.79 -5.51
CA ALA A 148 -10.82 15.59 -6.96
C ALA A 148 -12.00 14.68 -7.36
N ALA A 149 -12.25 13.60 -6.62
CA ALA A 149 -13.37 12.69 -6.84
C ALA A 149 -13.87 12.09 -5.51
N PRO A 150 -15.17 11.79 -5.37
CA PRO A 150 -15.72 11.26 -4.11
C PRO A 150 -15.32 9.81 -3.82
N SER A 151 -14.95 9.05 -4.86
CA SER A 151 -14.57 7.65 -4.76
C SER A 151 -13.62 7.25 -5.88
N TYR A 152 -12.79 6.26 -5.57
CA TYR A 152 -11.84 5.65 -6.47
C TYR A 152 -12.03 4.13 -6.45
N VAL A 153 -11.86 3.50 -7.60
CA VAL A 153 -11.92 2.04 -7.76
C VAL A 153 -10.54 1.50 -8.13
N ALA A 154 -10.27 0.28 -7.70
CA ALA A 154 -9.08 -0.43 -8.11
C ALA A 154 -9.10 -0.61 -9.63
N SER A 155 -7.98 -0.28 -10.25
CA SER A 155 -7.71 -0.58 -11.65
C SER A 155 -6.53 -1.52 -11.69
N GLU A 156 -6.53 -2.42 -12.66
CA GLU A 156 -5.28 -2.98 -13.15
C GLU A 156 -4.43 -1.77 -13.54
N GLY A 157 -3.29 -1.55 -12.88
CA GLY A 157 -2.39 -0.41 -13.15
C GLY A 157 -2.06 -0.31 -14.65
N GLY A 158 -1.41 0.77 -15.08
CA GLY A 158 -1.04 0.95 -16.49
C GLY A 158 -0.35 -0.30 -17.06
N GLY A 159 -1.11 -1.18 -17.72
CA GLY A 159 -0.70 -2.55 -18.08
C GLY A 159 0.30 -2.63 -19.23
N GLY A 160 1.05 -1.56 -19.46
CA GLY A 160 2.16 -1.51 -20.40
C GLY A 160 3.44 -2.07 -19.78
N PRO A 161 4.46 -2.37 -20.61
CA PRO A 161 5.79 -2.63 -20.10
C PRO A 161 6.30 -1.41 -19.32
N PHE A 162 6.99 -1.67 -18.21
CA PHE A 162 7.66 -0.62 -17.45
C PHE A 162 8.87 -0.11 -18.23
N GLU A 163 9.02 1.20 -18.40
CA GLU A 163 10.11 1.79 -19.19
C GLU A 163 11.20 2.40 -18.30
N VAL A 164 12.45 2.35 -18.75
CA VAL A 164 13.55 3.12 -18.13
C VAL A 164 14.12 4.05 -19.18
N THR A 165 14.16 5.34 -18.87
CA THR A 165 14.52 6.39 -19.82
C THR A 165 15.77 7.15 -19.36
N GLY A 166 16.46 7.78 -20.30
CA GLY A 166 17.63 8.62 -20.01
C GLY A 166 18.92 7.85 -19.69
N LEU A 167 18.95 6.53 -19.89
CA LEU A 167 20.14 5.72 -19.65
C LEU A 167 21.31 6.17 -20.54
N ASP A 168 22.49 6.28 -19.91
CA ASP A 168 23.75 6.52 -20.59
C ASP A 168 24.52 5.19 -20.76
N GLU A 169 25.09 4.96 -21.93
CA GLU A 169 25.87 3.73 -22.23
C GLU A 169 26.98 3.49 -21.19
N ARG A 170 27.60 4.57 -20.66
CA ARG A 170 28.65 4.47 -19.64
C ARG A 170 28.13 3.94 -18.32
N TYR A 171 26.89 4.25 -17.95
CA TYR A 171 26.27 3.66 -16.75
C TYR A 171 25.98 2.18 -16.98
N LEU A 172 25.42 1.81 -18.14
CA LEU A 172 25.15 0.41 -18.47
C LEU A 172 26.42 -0.44 -18.44
N GLU A 173 27.55 0.07 -18.97
CA GLU A 173 28.85 -0.60 -18.89
C GLU A 173 29.30 -0.86 -17.45
N LEU A 174 29.02 0.06 -16.51
CA LEU A 174 29.35 -0.08 -15.09
C LEU A 174 28.51 -1.16 -14.39
N VAL A 175 27.29 -1.42 -14.87
CA VAL A 175 26.34 -2.36 -14.25
C VAL A 175 26.14 -3.65 -15.06
N GLY A 176 27.12 -4.01 -15.88
CA GLY A 176 27.14 -5.29 -16.61
C GLY A 176 26.32 -5.33 -17.90
N GLY A 177 25.74 -4.20 -18.33
CA GLY A 177 25.07 -4.05 -19.62
C GLY A 177 23.67 -4.67 -19.72
N ASP A 178 23.13 -5.19 -18.63
CA ASP A 178 21.80 -5.84 -18.62
C ASP A 178 20.69 -4.83 -18.30
N GLU A 179 20.27 -4.11 -19.34
CA GLU A 179 19.18 -3.14 -19.26
C GLU A 179 17.83 -3.80 -18.90
N ASP A 180 17.60 -5.03 -19.36
CA ASP A 180 16.37 -5.77 -19.06
C ASP A 180 16.28 -6.14 -17.58
N ALA A 181 17.39 -6.59 -16.98
CA ALA A 181 17.44 -6.85 -15.55
C ALA A 181 17.27 -5.56 -14.71
N LEU A 182 17.85 -4.44 -15.15
CA LEU A 182 17.64 -3.15 -14.50
C LEU A 182 16.16 -2.73 -14.53
N ARG A 183 15.55 -2.76 -15.71
CA ARG A 183 14.12 -2.45 -15.91
C ARG A 183 13.23 -3.36 -15.07
N ALA A 184 13.51 -4.66 -15.04
CA ALA A 184 12.76 -5.62 -14.24
C ALA A 184 12.87 -5.32 -12.74
N ALA A 185 14.07 -4.96 -12.25
CA ALA A 185 14.28 -4.63 -10.84
C ALA A 185 13.50 -3.37 -10.43
N ILE A 186 13.58 -2.29 -11.21
CA ILE A 186 12.85 -1.03 -10.93
C ILE A 186 11.35 -1.26 -11.07
N GLY A 187 10.89 -1.90 -12.15
CA GLY A 187 9.47 -2.18 -12.38
C GLY A 187 8.86 -3.05 -11.28
N ALA A 188 9.58 -4.05 -10.79
CA ALA A 188 9.12 -4.85 -9.65
C ALA A 188 9.00 -4.03 -8.36
N TYR A 189 9.91 -3.06 -8.13
CA TYR A 189 9.80 -2.13 -7.01
C TYR A 189 8.60 -1.19 -7.18
N ALA A 190 8.46 -0.57 -8.37
CA ALA A 190 7.37 0.33 -8.70
C ALA A 190 6.01 -0.35 -8.53
N ALA A 191 5.84 -1.57 -9.03
CA ALA A 191 4.60 -2.34 -8.89
C ALA A 191 4.14 -2.53 -7.43
N ARG A 192 5.06 -2.48 -6.45
CA ARG A 192 4.73 -2.62 -5.02
C ARG A 192 4.56 -1.28 -4.29
N ARG A 193 5.26 -0.24 -4.72
CA ARG A 193 5.36 1.04 -3.98
C ARG A 193 4.67 2.22 -4.68
N SER A 194 4.57 2.14 -5.99
CA SER A 194 3.99 3.14 -6.89
C SER A 194 3.34 2.42 -8.08
N PRO A 195 2.25 1.67 -7.88
CA PRO A 195 1.68 0.77 -8.91
C PRO A 195 1.10 1.51 -10.14
N GLN A 196 0.95 2.83 -10.04
CA GLN A 196 0.57 3.70 -11.16
C GLN A 196 1.75 4.15 -12.02
N ALA A 197 2.99 3.99 -11.52
CA ALA A 197 4.17 4.33 -12.28
C ALA A 197 4.37 3.34 -13.43
N SER A 198 4.56 3.88 -14.63
CA SER A 198 4.82 3.13 -15.86
C SER A 198 6.26 3.29 -16.36
N SER A 199 7.03 4.21 -15.78
CA SER A 199 8.41 4.45 -16.17
C SER A 199 9.27 5.02 -15.04
N ALA A 200 10.59 4.93 -15.23
CA ALA A 200 11.57 5.63 -14.41
C ALA A 200 12.55 6.42 -15.30
N SER A 201 12.92 7.62 -14.89
CA SER A 201 13.97 8.41 -15.55
C SER A 201 15.27 8.39 -14.75
N PHE A 202 16.38 8.09 -15.40
CA PHE A 202 17.72 8.16 -14.81
C PHE A 202 18.16 9.60 -14.59
N ASP A 203 18.75 9.89 -13.41
CA ASP A 203 19.14 11.24 -13.03
C ASP A 203 20.47 11.70 -13.67
N GLY A 204 21.21 10.77 -14.28
CA GLY A 204 22.49 11.06 -14.91
C GLY A 204 23.69 11.01 -13.95
N GLU A 205 23.46 10.74 -12.66
CA GLU A 205 24.49 10.67 -11.63
C GLU A 205 24.73 9.23 -11.15
N VAL A 206 26.00 8.88 -10.93
CA VAL A 206 26.41 7.54 -10.49
C VAL A 206 27.41 7.67 -9.34
N PHE A 207 27.18 6.92 -8.27
CA PHE A 207 28.11 6.73 -7.16
C PHE A 207 28.86 5.40 -7.33
N LEU A 208 30.19 5.44 -7.15
CA LEU A 208 31.07 4.29 -7.25
C LEU A 208 31.76 4.03 -5.92
N ASP A 209 31.48 2.89 -5.30
CA ASP A 209 32.28 2.37 -4.20
C ASP A 209 33.31 1.38 -4.75
N LEU A 210 34.53 1.86 -4.95
CA LEU A 210 35.64 1.06 -5.46
C LEU A 210 36.12 -0.01 -4.46
N ALA A 211 35.85 0.15 -3.17
CA ALA A 211 36.27 -0.82 -2.16
C ALA A 211 35.36 -2.05 -2.15
N SER A 212 34.05 -1.86 -2.30
CA SER A 212 33.08 -2.95 -2.38
C SER A 212 32.77 -3.40 -3.81
N GLY A 213 33.12 -2.59 -4.82
CA GLY A 213 32.75 -2.82 -6.22
C GLY A 213 31.28 -2.52 -6.50
N MET A 214 30.63 -1.70 -5.67
CA MET A 214 29.22 -1.33 -5.80
C MET A 214 29.05 -0.08 -6.66
N VAL A 215 28.03 -0.09 -7.52
CA VAL A 215 27.58 1.04 -8.32
C VAL A 215 26.18 1.42 -7.86
N SER A 216 25.92 2.70 -7.60
CA SER A 216 24.59 3.18 -7.22
C SER A 216 24.16 4.33 -8.13
N ALA A 217 22.88 4.34 -8.48
CA ALA A 217 22.24 5.37 -9.30
C ALA A 217 20.85 5.70 -8.75
N THR A 218 20.38 6.91 -9.00
CA THR A 218 19.01 7.33 -8.65
C THR A 218 18.17 7.49 -9.90
N PHE A 219 16.89 7.15 -9.76
CA PHE A 219 15.87 7.33 -10.78
C PHE A 219 14.63 7.94 -10.16
N HIS A 220 13.82 8.63 -10.96
CA HIS A 220 12.52 9.12 -10.57
C HIS A 220 11.43 8.31 -11.26
N LEU A 221 10.50 7.74 -10.49
CA LEU A 221 9.29 7.15 -11.04
C LEU A 221 8.37 8.23 -11.60
N ASP A 222 7.62 7.91 -12.64
CA ASP A 222 6.59 8.77 -13.24
C ASP A 222 5.26 8.74 -12.46
N ASP A 223 5.34 8.79 -11.13
CA ASP A 223 4.20 9.02 -10.26
C ASP A 223 4.10 10.48 -9.82
N ASN A 224 3.03 10.82 -9.09
CA ASN A 224 2.80 12.19 -8.63
C ASN A 224 3.91 12.69 -7.70
N ALA A 225 4.38 11.80 -6.81
CA ALA A 225 5.42 12.12 -5.84
C ALA A 225 6.81 12.27 -6.50
N SER A 226 6.95 11.89 -7.77
CA SER A 226 8.23 11.70 -8.44
C SER A 226 9.15 10.83 -7.57
N THR A 227 8.63 9.67 -7.16
CA THR A 227 9.30 8.80 -6.17
C THR A 227 10.74 8.52 -6.59
N ILE A 228 11.68 8.89 -5.74
CA ILE A 228 13.10 8.61 -5.94
C ILE A 228 13.36 7.16 -5.57
N VAL A 229 13.94 6.40 -6.50
CA VAL A 229 14.41 5.04 -6.27
C VAL A 229 15.92 4.99 -6.38
N THR A 230 16.57 4.34 -5.41
CA THR A 230 18.02 4.11 -5.45
C THR A 230 18.28 2.69 -5.91
N VAL A 231 18.94 2.55 -7.05
CA VAL A 231 19.34 1.24 -7.58
C VAL A 231 20.80 1.02 -7.28
N GLN A 232 21.11 -0.10 -6.64
CA GLN A 232 22.46 -0.60 -6.44
C GLN A 232 22.73 -1.80 -7.32
N TRP A 233 23.93 -1.84 -7.89
CA TRP A 233 24.47 -2.99 -8.58
C TRP A 233 25.73 -3.47 -7.86
N ALA A 234 25.73 -4.75 -7.48
CA ALA A 234 26.89 -5.41 -6.89
C ALA A 234 26.84 -6.90 -7.19
N GLY A 235 28.00 -7.50 -7.51
CA GLY A 235 28.10 -8.94 -7.75
C GLY A 235 27.23 -9.46 -8.90
N GLY A 236 26.90 -8.62 -9.89
CA GLY A 236 26.08 -8.99 -11.04
C GLY A 236 24.57 -8.95 -10.81
N ALA A 237 24.09 -8.33 -9.73
CA ALA A 237 22.66 -8.22 -9.43
C ALA A 237 22.26 -6.80 -9.06
N PHE A 238 21.02 -6.44 -9.40
CA PHE A 238 20.39 -5.18 -9.01
C PHE A 238 19.60 -5.34 -7.70
N THR A 239 19.67 -4.32 -6.85
CA THR A 239 18.81 -4.15 -5.67
C THR A 239 18.23 -2.75 -5.69
N VAL A 240 16.94 -2.61 -5.45
CA VAL A 240 16.25 -1.31 -5.36
C VAL A 240 15.93 -1.05 -3.89
N LEU A 241 16.31 0.13 -3.41
CA LEU A 241 16.11 0.60 -2.04
C LEU A 241 15.00 1.65 -1.96
#